data_AF-A0A9D8PKZ3-F1
#
_entry.id   AF-A0A9D8PKZ3-F1
#
_cell.length_a   1.000
_cell.length_b   1.000
_cell.length_c   1.000
_cell.angle_alpha   90.00
_cell.angle_beta   90.00
_cell.angle_gamma   90.00
#
_symmetry.space_group_name_H-M   'P 1'
#
loop_
_entity.id
_entity.type
_entity.pdbx_description
1 polymer ?
#
loop_
_entity_poly.entity_id
_entity_poly.type
_entity_poly.pdbx_seq_one_letter_code
_entity_poly.pdbx_strand_id
1 'polypeptide(L)'
;ATLGGTQSLHTNSFDEAFATPTQEAVTIALRTQQVLAYENGIGDVVDALGGSYYIESLTDSLEKKATEYIEKIDKLGGAVAAIEQGFQQKEIQESSYQYQKNIEESKSTVVGVNKFISPSPKIPNLLRVDPELEKKQIERLAEVKKKRDNTRVAKALKNLEDVARSTDNTMPVFVECAEAYASIGEICDVLRKVFGTQKEFLVF
;
A
#
# COMPACT_ATOMS: atom_id res chain seq x y z
N ALA A 1 -14.73 8.60 -3.77
CA ALA A 1 -14.69 7.12 -3.68
C ALA A 1 -16.05 6.51 -4.02
N THR A 2 -17.07 6.66 -3.17
CA THR A 2 -18.40 6.04 -3.40
C THR A 2 -19.10 6.54 -4.68
N LEU A 3 -19.17 7.86 -4.88
CA LEU A 3 -19.73 8.44 -6.12
C LEU A 3 -18.91 8.12 -7.38
N GLY A 4 -17.66 7.69 -7.23
CA GLY A 4 -16.82 7.23 -8.34
C GLY A 4 -16.93 5.73 -8.60
N GLY A 5 -17.86 5.02 -7.92
CA GLY A 5 -18.12 3.60 -8.17
C GLY A 5 -17.02 2.65 -7.67
N THR A 6 -16.33 2.95 -6.57
CA THR A 6 -15.35 2.01 -5.99
C THR A 6 -16.00 0.71 -5.50
N GLN A 7 -15.31 -0.44 -5.66
CA GLN A 7 -15.82 -1.75 -5.21
C GLN A 7 -15.51 -2.03 -3.72
N SER A 8 -14.46 -1.42 -3.19
CA SER A 8 -14.11 -1.46 -1.78
C SER A 8 -13.58 -0.11 -1.33
N LEU A 9 -13.65 0.17 -0.04
CA LEU A 9 -13.21 1.43 0.52
C LEU A 9 -12.55 1.23 1.87
N HIS A 10 -11.35 1.78 2.00
CA HIS A 10 -10.72 2.02 3.29
C HIS A 10 -10.90 3.50 3.66
N THR A 11 -11.44 3.75 4.84
CA THR A 11 -11.55 5.07 5.44
C THR A 11 -10.51 5.17 6.53
N ASN A 12 -9.62 6.16 6.42
CA ASN A 12 -8.58 6.37 7.41
C ASN A 12 -9.17 6.84 8.74
N SER A 13 -8.45 6.56 9.82
CA SER A 13 -8.79 7.02 11.17
C SER A 13 -8.20 8.41 11.44
N PHE A 14 -8.81 9.16 12.36
CA PHE A 14 -8.39 10.54 12.64
C PHE A 14 -6.98 10.65 13.28
N ASP A 15 -6.45 9.54 13.81
CA ASP A 15 -5.14 9.42 14.46
C ASP A 15 -4.04 8.90 13.51
N GLU A 16 -4.31 8.76 12.21
CA GLU A 16 -3.40 8.20 11.19
C GLU A 16 -2.03 8.89 11.15
N ALA A 17 -1.97 10.21 11.35
CA ALA A 17 -0.73 10.97 11.35
C ALA A 17 0.18 10.67 12.58
N PHE A 18 -0.31 9.93 13.59
CA PHE A 18 0.37 9.72 14.86
C PHE A 18 0.76 8.27 15.11
N ALA A 19 -0.15 7.33 14.86
CA ALA A 19 0.07 5.91 15.14
C ALA A 19 -0.83 5.03 14.27
N THR A 20 -0.62 3.72 14.36
CA THR A 20 -1.64 2.76 13.95
C THR A 20 -2.92 2.98 14.76
N PRO A 21 -4.10 2.82 14.14
CA PRO A 21 -5.31 3.43 14.66
C PRO A 21 -5.83 2.71 15.89
N THR A 22 -6.38 3.49 16.83
CA THR A 22 -7.04 2.98 18.02
C THR A 22 -8.42 2.39 17.69
N GLN A 23 -8.97 1.55 18.57
CA GLN A 23 -10.31 0.97 18.37
C GLN A 23 -11.39 2.05 18.19
N GLU A 24 -11.31 3.14 18.95
CA GLU A 24 -12.23 4.28 18.83
C GLU A 24 -12.11 4.93 17.45
N ALA A 25 -10.88 5.22 17.01
CA ALA A 25 -10.64 5.87 15.72
C ALA A 25 -11.02 4.99 14.52
N VAL A 26 -10.80 3.66 14.61
CA VAL A 26 -11.29 2.70 13.60
C VAL A 26 -12.81 2.63 13.60
N THR A 27 -13.45 2.70 14.78
CA THR A 27 -14.92 2.68 14.88
C THR A 27 -15.52 3.89 14.17
N ILE A 28 -14.97 5.08 14.38
CA ILE A 28 -15.42 6.30 13.67
C ILE A 28 -15.27 6.12 12.16
N ALA A 29 -14.11 5.66 11.69
CA ALA A 29 -13.86 5.43 10.28
C ALA A 29 -14.88 4.45 9.66
N LEU A 30 -15.15 3.33 10.33
CA LEU A 30 -16.18 2.37 9.90
C LEU A 30 -17.58 3.00 9.87
N ARG A 31 -17.93 3.78 10.90
CA ARG A 31 -19.23 4.47 10.98
C ARG A 31 -19.39 5.49 9.85
N THR A 32 -18.31 6.16 9.43
CA THR A 32 -18.34 7.03 8.24
C THR A 32 -18.82 6.27 7.00
N GLN A 33 -18.32 5.06 6.74
CA GLN A 33 -18.80 4.25 5.61
C GLN A 33 -20.25 3.81 5.78
N GLN A 34 -20.66 3.47 7.00
CA GLN A 34 -22.04 3.04 7.28
C GLN A 34 -23.04 4.18 7.12
N VAL A 35 -22.71 5.39 7.57
CA VAL A 35 -23.55 6.58 7.34
C VAL A 35 -23.69 6.85 5.84
N LEU A 36 -22.58 6.78 5.09
CA LEU A 36 -22.62 6.90 3.63
C LEU A 36 -23.48 5.82 2.97
N ALA A 37 -23.41 4.58 3.45
CA ALA A 37 -24.14 3.46 2.86
C ALA A 37 -25.64 3.42 3.23
N TYR A 38 -26.01 3.81 4.44
CA TYR A 38 -27.36 3.55 4.99
C TYR A 38 -28.19 4.80 5.27
N GLU A 39 -27.57 5.99 5.36
CA GLU A 39 -28.29 7.21 5.78
C GLU A 39 -28.34 8.29 4.70
N ASN A 40 -27.34 8.38 3.80
CA ASN A 40 -27.23 9.51 2.87
C ASN A 40 -27.88 9.26 1.48
N GLY A 41 -28.29 8.03 1.16
CA GLY A 41 -28.94 7.69 -0.11
C GLY A 41 -28.03 7.71 -1.36
N ILE A 42 -26.72 7.93 -1.19
CA ILE A 42 -25.77 7.97 -2.32
C ILE A 42 -25.61 6.62 -3.04
N GLY A 43 -26.09 5.53 -2.43
CA GLY A 43 -26.10 4.20 -3.04
C GLY A 43 -27.35 3.88 -3.86
N ASP A 44 -28.36 4.76 -3.85
CA ASP A 44 -29.67 4.47 -4.44
C ASP A 44 -29.71 4.66 -5.97
N VAL A 45 -28.76 5.44 -6.51
CA VAL A 45 -28.66 5.76 -7.94
C VAL A 45 -27.25 5.44 -8.44
N VAL A 46 -27.18 4.64 -9.50
CA VAL A 46 -25.92 4.34 -10.19
C VAL A 46 -25.43 5.60 -10.90
N ASP A 47 -24.15 5.93 -10.70
CA ASP A 47 -23.49 7.08 -11.31
C ASP A 47 -24.30 8.37 -11.21
N ALA A 48 -24.65 8.75 -9.97
CA ALA A 48 -25.48 9.93 -9.70
C ALA A 48 -24.90 11.26 -10.21
N LEU A 49 -23.62 11.29 -10.61
CA LEU A 49 -22.96 12.46 -11.18
C LEU A 49 -22.98 12.48 -12.73
N GLY A 50 -23.41 11.39 -13.37
CA GLY A 50 -23.48 11.25 -14.82
C GLY A 50 -24.36 12.32 -15.46
N GLY A 51 -23.90 12.84 -16.60
CA GLY A 51 -24.55 13.94 -17.33
C GLY A 51 -24.27 15.34 -16.78
N SER A 52 -23.55 15.47 -15.66
CA SER A 52 -23.09 16.78 -15.18
C SER A 52 -22.03 17.33 -16.13
N TYR A 53 -22.35 18.40 -16.88
CA TYR A 53 -21.41 19.01 -17.84
C TYR A 53 -20.02 19.28 -17.26
N TYR A 54 -19.95 19.72 -16.00
CA TYR A 54 -18.67 19.95 -15.33
C TYR A 54 -17.91 18.66 -15.08
N ILE A 55 -18.55 17.65 -14.48
CA ILE A 55 -17.89 16.39 -14.16
C ILE A 55 -17.49 15.65 -15.44
N GLU A 56 -18.37 15.59 -16.44
CA GLU A 56 -18.06 14.97 -17.74
C GLU A 56 -16.85 15.64 -18.40
N SER A 57 -16.82 16.97 -18.46
CA SER A 57 -15.66 17.68 -19.03
C SER A 57 -14.35 17.45 -18.27
N LEU A 58 -14.42 17.27 -16.94
CA LEU A 58 -13.27 16.94 -16.12
C LEU A 58 -12.83 15.49 -16.34
N THR A 59 -13.77 14.56 -16.48
CA THR A 59 -13.53 13.15 -16.80
C THR A 59 -12.78 13.04 -18.13
N ASP A 60 -13.27 13.69 -19.19
CA ASP A 60 -12.62 13.70 -20.51
C ASP A 60 -11.20 14.29 -20.46
N SER A 61 -11.02 15.37 -19.70
CA SER A 61 -9.72 16.03 -19.53
C SER A 61 -8.72 15.15 -18.78
N LEU A 62 -9.17 14.43 -17.76
CA LEU A 62 -8.36 13.49 -17.00
C LEU A 62 -7.99 12.26 -17.84
N GLU A 63 -8.93 11.69 -18.59
CA GLU A 63 -8.69 10.58 -19.50
C GLU A 63 -7.61 10.95 -20.52
N LYS A 64 -7.78 12.08 -21.21
CA LYS A 64 -6.81 12.55 -22.20
C LYS A 64 -5.39 12.67 -21.61
N LYS A 65 -5.26 13.32 -20.46
CA LYS A 65 -3.94 13.49 -19.80
C LYS A 65 -3.36 12.17 -19.31
N ALA A 66 -4.19 11.26 -18.77
CA ALA A 66 -3.73 9.95 -18.36
C ALA A 66 -3.21 9.14 -19.57
N THR A 67 -3.93 9.18 -20.69
CA THR A 67 -3.50 8.55 -21.96
C THR A 67 -2.19 9.13 -22.46
N GLU A 68 -2.00 10.46 -22.42
CA GLU A 68 -0.70 11.09 -22.75
C GLU A 68 0.45 10.57 -21.88
N TYR A 69 0.21 10.35 -20.58
CA TYR A 69 1.20 9.73 -19.69
C TYR A 69 1.47 8.27 -20.02
N ILE A 70 0.44 7.48 -20.34
CA ILE A 70 0.58 6.08 -20.75
C ILE A 70 1.42 5.99 -22.03
N GLU A 71 1.12 6.81 -23.05
CA GLU A 71 1.91 6.86 -24.29
C GLU A 71 3.36 7.26 -24.05
N LYS A 72 3.62 8.18 -23.11
CA LYS A 72 4.98 8.56 -22.72
C LYS A 72 5.71 7.39 -22.08
N ILE A 73 5.05 6.64 -21.20
CA ILE A 73 5.60 5.44 -20.56
C ILE A 73 5.89 4.35 -21.61
N ASP A 74 5.01 4.15 -22.58
CA ASP A 74 5.21 3.19 -23.66
C ASP A 74 6.41 3.56 -24.54
N LYS A 75 6.60 4.86 -24.85
CA LYS A 75 7.78 5.37 -25.56
C LYS A 75 9.09 5.17 -24.78
N LEU A 76 9.02 5.08 -23.44
CA LEU A 76 10.18 4.78 -22.59
C LEU A 76 10.49 3.27 -22.49
N GLY A 77 9.74 2.42 -23.20
CA GLY A 77 9.91 0.96 -23.17
C GLY A 77 8.94 0.25 -22.22
N GLY A 78 7.86 0.92 -21.81
CA GLY A 78 6.85 0.38 -20.91
C GLY A 78 7.13 0.66 -19.43
N ALA A 79 6.18 0.26 -18.57
CA ALA A 79 6.16 0.66 -17.16
C ALA A 79 7.42 0.25 -16.38
N VAL A 80 7.92 -0.98 -16.59
CA VAL A 80 9.11 -1.49 -15.90
C VAL A 80 10.35 -0.68 -16.28
N ALA A 81 10.60 -0.50 -17.58
CA ALA A 81 11.73 0.28 -18.07
C ALA A 81 11.67 1.74 -17.61
N ALA A 82 10.48 2.33 -17.57
CA ALA A 82 10.28 3.69 -17.06
C ALA A 82 10.58 3.80 -15.55
N ILE A 83 10.21 2.80 -14.75
CA ILE A 83 10.54 2.74 -13.31
C ILE A 83 12.05 2.62 -13.12
N GLU A 84 12.71 1.75 -13.89
CA GLU A 84 14.17 1.57 -13.84
C GLU A 84 14.95 2.84 -14.24
N GLN A 85 14.37 3.63 -15.14
CA GLN A 85 14.87 4.96 -15.52
C GLN A 85 14.53 6.06 -14.51
N GLY A 86 13.77 5.76 -13.46
CA GLY A 86 13.38 6.71 -12.41
C GLY A 86 12.28 7.70 -12.82
N PHE A 87 11.61 7.50 -13.95
CA PHE A 87 10.65 8.46 -14.51
C PHE A 87 9.47 8.72 -13.56
N GLN A 88 8.76 7.66 -13.15
CA GLN A 88 7.60 7.80 -12.26
C GLN A 88 7.99 8.34 -10.88
N GLN A 89 9.13 7.91 -10.33
CA GLN A 89 9.63 8.39 -9.04
C GLN A 89 9.90 9.89 -9.08
N LYS A 90 10.54 10.38 -10.15
CA LYS A 90 10.80 11.81 -10.36
C LYS A 90 9.51 12.62 -10.46
N GLU A 91 8.54 12.18 -11.25
CA GLU A 91 7.25 12.88 -11.41
C GLU A 91 6.49 13.00 -10.07
N ILE A 92 6.50 11.92 -9.27
CA ILE A 92 5.88 11.91 -7.93
C ILE A 92 6.62 12.86 -6.98
N GLN A 93 7.96 12.83 -6.99
CA GLN A 93 8.79 13.69 -6.14
C GLN A 93 8.62 15.18 -6.49
N GLU A 94 8.63 15.53 -7.76
CA GLU A 94 8.40 16.90 -8.22
C GLU A 94 7.00 17.38 -7.81
N SER A 95 5.96 16.57 -8.02
CA SER A 95 4.60 16.91 -7.59
C SER A 95 4.52 17.12 -6.07
N SER A 96 5.19 16.26 -5.29
CA SER A 96 5.22 16.36 -3.82
C SER A 96 5.97 17.62 -3.36
N TYR A 97 7.10 17.93 -3.99
CA TYR A 97 7.88 19.13 -3.71
C TYR A 97 7.09 20.41 -4.01
N GLN A 98 6.43 20.48 -5.17
CA GLN A 98 5.57 21.62 -5.52
C GLN A 98 4.38 21.75 -4.57
N TYR A 99 3.76 20.64 -4.16
CA TYR A 99 2.69 20.66 -3.17
C TYR A 99 3.15 21.21 -1.82
N GLN A 100 4.29 20.73 -1.31
CA GLN A 100 4.89 21.21 -0.07
C GLN A 100 5.23 22.70 -0.15
N LYS A 101 5.87 23.12 -1.25
CA LYS A 101 6.17 24.53 -1.51
C LYS A 101 4.91 25.39 -1.53
N ASN A 102 3.83 24.92 -2.15
CA ASN A 102 2.55 25.65 -2.17
C ASN A 102 1.94 25.79 -0.76
N ILE A 103 2.12 24.82 0.13
CA ILE A 103 1.70 24.91 1.54
C ILE A 103 2.53 25.97 2.27
N GLU A 104 3.85 25.94 2.11
CA GLU A 104 4.79 26.88 2.77
C GLU A 104 4.59 28.32 2.30
N GLU A 105 4.36 28.51 1.00
CA GLU A 105 4.03 29.79 0.38
C GLU A 105 2.56 30.21 0.62
N SER A 106 1.78 29.42 1.37
CA SER A 106 0.35 29.67 1.65
C SER A 106 -0.55 29.79 0.41
N LYS A 107 -0.12 29.25 -0.74
CA LYS A 107 -0.92 29.09 -1.96
C LYS A 107 -1.97 27.99 -1.81
N SER A 108 -1.64 26.96 -1.03
CA SER A 108 -2.55 25.89 -0.63
C SER A 108 -2.85 26.00 0.86
N THR A 109 -4.13 26.11 1.23
CA THR A 109 -4.54 26.17 2.64
C THR A 109 -4.71 24.77 3.21
N VAL A 110 -4.04 24.48 4.32
CA VAL A 110 -4.24 23.28 5.15
C VAL A 110 -4.69 23.73 6.54
N VAL A 111 -5.98 23.52 6.82
CA VAL A 111 -6.64 23.97 8.05
C VAL A 111 -6.00 23.30 9.27
N GLY A 112 -5.65 24.10 10.28
CA GLY A 112 -4.98 23.66 11.49
C GLY A 112 -3.46 23.50 11.36
N VAL A 113 -2.90 23.63 10.14
CA VAL A 113 -1.46 23.51 9.88
C VAL A 113 -0.85 24.86 9.50
N ASN A 114 -1.26 25.47 8.38
CA ASN A 114 -0.73 26.77 7.95
C ASN A 114 -1.74 27.93 8.10
N LYS A 115 -3.03 27.61 8.30
CA LYS A 115 -4.11 28.59 8.53
C LYS A 115 -5.09 28.06 9.56
N PHE A 116 -5.70 28.97 10.31
CA PHE A 116 -6.65 28.64 11.40
C PHE A 116 -6.02 27.73 12.46
N ILE A 117 -4.77 28.02 12.83
CA ILE A 117 -4.01 27.22 13.79
C ILE A 117 -4.60 27.44 15.19
N SER A 118 -5.01 26.37 15.84
CA SER A 118 -5.47 26.34 17.23
C SER A 118 -4.56 25.44 18.07
N PRO A 119 -4.52 25.59 19.41
CA PRO A 119 -3.86 24.61 20.27
C PRO A 119 -4.37 23.20 19.97
N SER A 120 -3.45 22.27 19.66
CA SER A 120 -3.82 20.90 19.32
C SER A 120 -4.15 20.10 20.58
N PRO A 121 -5.31 19.41 20.65
CA PRO A 121 -5.62 18.52 21.76
C PRO A 121 -4.67 17.32 21.74
N LYS A 122 -4.23 16.86 22.91
CA LYS A 122 -3.49 15.59 23.00
C LYS A 122 -4.42 14.47 22.57
N ILE A 123 -3.97 13.63 21.63
CA ILE A 123 -4.66 12.38 21.29
C ILE A 123 -4.29 11.35 22.36
N PRO A 124 -5.24 10.94 23.23
CA PRO A 124 -4.97 9.94 24.24
C PRO A 124 -4.83 8.55 23.60
N ASN A 125 -4.22 7.62 24.32
CA ASN A 125 -4.24 6.18 23.98
C ASN A 125 -3.64 5.79 22.62
N LEU A 126 -2.72 6.59 22.07
CA LEU A 126 -1.97 6.21 20.87
C LEU A 126 -1.40 4.79 21.02
N LEU A 127 -1.63 3.96 20.00
CA LEU A 127 -1.18 2.58 20.03
C LEU A 127 0.35 2.54 20.12
N ARG A 128 0.87 1.79 21.08
CA ARG A 128 2.29 1.47 21.21
C ARG A 128 2.47 -0.03 21.07
N VAL A 129 3.38 -0.42 20.19
CA VAL A 129 3.72 -1.83 20.02
C VAL A 129 4.49 -2.29 21.25
N ASP A 130 3.99 -3.34 21.91
CA ASP A 130 4.62 -3.96 23.07
C ASP A 130 5.91 -4.69 22.64
N PRO A 131 7.11 -4.31 23.14
CA PRO A 131 8.35 -5.01 22.84
C PRO A 131 8.35 -6.51 23.20
N GLU A 132 7.50 -6.94 24.13
CA GLU A 132 7.37 -8.36 24.48
C GLU A 132 6.78 -9.19 23.32
N LEU A 133 6.10 -8.57 22.35
CA LEU A 133 5.61 -9.26 21.16
C LEU A 133 6.75 -9.83 20.31
N GLU A 134 7.87 -9.11 20.21
CA GLU A 134 9.06 -9.59 19.49
C GLU A 134 9.60 -10.87 20.15
N LYS A 135 9.77 -10.85 21.48
CA LYS A 135 10.25 -12.01 22.24
C LYS A 135 9.34 -13.22 22.05
N LYS A 136 8.03 -13.03 22.21
CA LYS A 136 7.03 -14.09 21.99
C LYS A 136 7.07 -14.64 20.56
N GLN A 137 7.29 -13.78 19.57
CA GLN A 137 7.39 -14.21 18.17
C GLN A 137 8.67 -15.02 17.90
N ILE A 138 9.80 -14.64 18.51
CA ILE A 138 11.07 -15.39 18.45
C ILE A 138 10.90 -16.77 19.08
N GLU A 139 10.32 -16.83 20.28
CA GLU A 139 10.04 -18.10 20.98
C GLU A 139 9.12 -19.01 20.16
N ARG A 140 8.03 -18.45 19.61
CA ARG A 140 7.11 -19.19 18.74
C ARG A 140 7.83 -19.76 17.51
N LEU A 141 8.69 -18.97 16.87
CA LEU A 141 9.46 -19.42 15.71
C LEU A 141 10.44 -20.53 16.10
N ALA A 142 11.14 -20.41 17.23
CA ALA A 142 12.05 -21.43 17.73
C ALA A 142 11.33 -22.76 18.00
N GLU A 143 10.15 -22.70 18.63
CA GLU A 143 9.32 -23.89 18.88
C GLU A 143 8.84 -24.57 17.59
N VAL A 144 8.42 -23.79 16.58
CA VAL A 144 8.06 -24.33 15.25
C VAL A 144 9.25 -25.03 14.61
N LYS A 145 10.43 -24.40 14.61
CA LYS A 145 11.66 -24.98 14.02
C LYS A 145 12.12 -26.25 14.73
N LYS A 146 11.89 -26.36 16.04
CA LYS A 146 12.20 -27.53 16.85
C LYS A 146 11.27 -28.72 16.57
N LYS A 147 9.98 -28.46 16.31
CA LYS A 147 8.95 -29.51 16.18
C LYS A 147 8.71 -29.97 14.74
N ARG A 148 8.95 -29.11 13.75
CA ARG A 148 8.71 -29.43 12.33
C ARG A 148 9.65 -30.54 11.82
N ASP A 149 9.22 -31.18 10.74
CA ASP A 149 10.07 -32.09 9.97
C ASP A 149 11.10 -31.27 9.16
N ASN A 150 12.32 -31.16 9.69
CA ASN A 150 13.38 -30.40 9.05
C ASN A 150 13.87 -31.04 7.73
N THR A 151 13.69 -32.35 7.55
CA THR A 151 14.01 -33.01 6.27
C THR A 151 12.99 -32.62 5.20
N ARG A 152 11.70 -32.60 5.54
CA ARG A 152 10.65 -32.11 4.64
C ARG A 152 10.85 -30.63 4.28
N VAL A 153 11.20 -29.79 5.25
CA VAL A 153 11.52 -28.36 5.00
C VAL A 153 12.70 -28.21 4.05
N ALA A 154 13.81 -28.92 4.30
CA ALA A 154 14.98 -28.83 3.45
C ALA A 154 14.66 -29.27 2.01
N LYS A 155 13.85 -30.32 1.84
CA LYS A 155 13.40 -30.78 0.53
C LYS A 155 12.51 -29.73 -0.17
N ALA A 156 11.55 -29.15 0.53
CA ALA A 156 10.65 -28.14 -0.03
C ALA A 156 11.42 -26.86 -0.42
N LEU A 157 12.33 -26.38 0.43
CA LEU A 157 13.19 -25.23 0.15
C LEU A 157 14.14 -25.49 -1.03
N LYS A 158 14.63 -26.73 -1.16
CA LYS A 158 15.47 -27.11 -2.31
C LYS A 158 14.66 -27.11 -3.61
N ASN A 159 13.46 -27.68 -3.58
CA ASN A 159 12.52 -27.64 -4.70
C ASN A 159 12.21 -26.18 -5.10
N LEU A 160 12.03 -25.30 -4.12
CA LEU A 160 11.80 -23.87 -4.37
C LEU A 160 12.98 -23.23 -5.10
N GLU A 161 14.21 -23.54 -4.68
CA GLU A 161 15.40 -23.04 -5.35
C GLU A 161 15.46 -23.49 -6.81
N ASP A 162 15.18 -24.77 -7.06
CA ASP A 162 15.27 -25.37 -8.39
C ASP A 162 14.19 -24.79 -9.33
N VAL A 163 12.95 -24.65 -8.84
CA VAL A 163 11.84 -24.01 -9.59
C VAL A 163 12.07 -22.51 -9.78
N ALA A 164 12.64 -21.81 -8.80
CA ALA A 164 12.97 -20.39 -8.94
C ALA A 164 14.06 -20.13 -10.00
N ARG A 165 14.90 -21.13 -10.31
CA ARG A 165 15.90 -21.06 -11.40
C ARG A 165 15.33 -21.48 -12.75
N SER A 166 14.14 -22.05 -12.80
CA SER A 166 13.45 -22.44 -14.03
C SER A 166 12.42 -21.37 -14.45
N THR A 167 11.61 -21.69 -15.44
CA THR A 167 10.47 -20.89 -15.89
C THR A 167 9.14 -21.44 -15.35
N ASP A 168 9.18 -22.41 -14.45
CA ASP A 168 8.00 -23.07 -13.92
C ASP A 168 7.28 -22.18 -12.89
N ASN A 169 6.01 -22.49 -12.63
CA ASN A 169 5.22 -21.76 -11.65
C ASN A 169 5.73 -22.03 -10.22
N THR A 170 6.09 -20.97 -9.50
CA THR A 170 6.60 -21.03 -8.11
C THR A 170 5.49 -21.22 -7.07
N MET A 171 4.23 -20.92 -7.40
CA MET A 171 3.12 -20.96 -6.44
C MET A 171 2.89 -22.32 -5.78
N PRO A 172 2.86 -23.45 -6.52
CA PRO A 172 2.73 -24.77 -5.90
C PRO A 172 3.82 -25.03 -4.85
N VAL A 173 5.06 -24.63 -5.13
CA VAL A 173 6.18 -24.87 -4.20
C VAL A 173 6.16 -23.92 -2.99
N PHE A 174 5.61 -22.71 -3.13
CA PHE A 174 5.34 -21.86 -1.95
C PHE A 174 4.33 -22.51 -1.00
N VAL A 175 3.29 -23.16 -1.53
CA VAL A 175 2.32 -23.92 -0.71
C VAL A 175 3.01 -25.09 -0.01
N GLU A 176 3.82 -25.87 -0.74
CA GLU A 176 4.60 -26.97 -0.15
C GLU A 176 5.52 -26.49 0.98
N CYS A 177 6.20 -25.35 0.79
CA CYS A 177 7.04 -24.74 1.80
C CYS A 177 6.23 -24.34 3.04
N ALA A 178 5.07 -23.72 2.86
CA ALA A 178 4.18 -23.33 3.96
C ALA A 178 3.66 -24.56 4.72
N GLU A 179 3.22 -25.61 4.03
CA GLU A 179 2.77 -26.87 4.64
C GLU A 179 3.89 -27.64 5.35
N ALA A 180 5.14 -27.46 4.91
CA ALA A 180 6.31 -27.98 5.59
C ALA A 180 6.71 -27.14 6.82
N TYR A 181 6.05 -26.01 7.10
CA TYR A 181 6.42 -25.04 8.13
C TYR A 181 7.79 -24.38 7.89
N ALA A 182 8.16 -24.14 6.62
CA ALA A 182 9.23 -23.22 6.30
C ALA A 182 8.83 -21.79 6.71
N SER A 183 9.76 -21.03 7.28
CA SER A 183 9.47 -19.63 7.65
C SER A 183 9.54 -18.73 6.42
N ILE A 184 8.87 -17.57 6.49
CA ILE A 184 8.98 -16.53 5.45
C ILE A 184 10.44 -16.15 5.22
N GLY A 185 11.23 -16.02 6.29
CA GLY A 185 12.67 -15.72 6.19
C GLY A 185 13.45 -16.78 5.40
N GLU A 186 13.20 -18.07 5.64
CA GLU A 186 13.87 -19.17 4.93
C GLU A 186 13.50 -19.21 3.45
N ILE A 187 12.22 -18.99 3.13
CA ILE A 187 11.72 -18.88 1.76
C ILE A 187 12.39 -17.68 1.06
N CYS A 188 12.38 -16.51 1.69
CA CYS A 188 13.03 -15.32 1.15
C CYS A 188 14.55 -15.50 0.98
N ASP A 189 15.23 -16.23 1.88
CA ASP A 189 16.66 -16.52 1.75
C ASP A 189 16.98 -17.39 0.54
N VAL A 190 16.11 -18.35 0.21
CA VAL A 190 16.23 -19.13 -1.03
C VAL A 190 16.09 -18.20 -2.24
N LEU A 191 15.06 -17.36 -2.28
CA LEU A 191 14.83 -16.44 -3.39
C LEU A 191 15.97 -15.41 -3.53
N ARG A 192 16.51 -14.91 -2.42
CA ARG A 192 17.67 -14.00 -2.41
C ARG A 192 18.92 -14.64 -3.03
N LYS A 193 19.13 -15.95 -2.85
CA LYS A 193 20.25 -16.67 -3.48
C LYS A 193 20.09 -16.82 -4.99
N VAL A 194 18.86 -16.82 -5.49
CA VAL A 194 18.56 -16.99 -6.92
C VAL A 194 18.51 -15.64 -7.63
N PHE A 195 17.77 -14.68 -7.07
CA PHE A 195 17.46 -13.39 -7.70
C PHE A 195 18.28 -12.22 -7.16
N GLY A 196 18.98 -12.40 -6.04
CA GLY A 196 19.66 -11.32 -5.34
C GLY A 196 18.68 -10.44 -4.55
N THR A 197 19.08 -9.20 -4.31
CA THR A 197 18.27 -8.17 -3.65
C THR A 197 18.25 -6.92 -4.50
N GLN A 198 17.06 -6.39 -4.77
CA GLN A 198 16.93 -5.12 -5.47
C GLN A 198 17.60 -4.00 -4.67
N LYS A 199 18.45 -3.21 -5.33
CA LYS A 199 18.99 -1.95 -4.80
C LYS A 199 18.14 -0.78 -5.30
N GLU A 200 18.10 0.31 -4.54
CA GLU A 200 17.32 1.49 -4.92
C GLU A 200 17.75 2.02 -6.30
N PHE A 201 16.76 2.39 -7.10
CA PHE A 201 16.94 3.25 -8.26
C PHE A 201 17.06 4.67 -7.71
N LEU A 202 18.25 5.11 -7.33
CA LEU A 202 18.44 6.46 -6.79
C LEU A 202 18.10 7.48 -7.89
N VAL A 203 17.06 8.28 -7.64
CA VAL A 203 16.72 9.46 -8.42
C VAL A 203 17.12 10.66 -7.59
N PHE A 204 18.08 11.44 -8.09
CA PHE A 204 18.47 12.75 -7.52
C PHE A 204 17.66 13.87 -8.18
#